data_AF-A0A9P0PPR9-F1
#
_entry.id   AF-A0A9P0PPR9-F1
#
_cell.length_a   1.000
_cell.length_b   1.000
_cell.length_c   1.000
_cell.angle_alpha   90.00
_cell.angle_beta   90.00
_cell.angle_gamma   90.00
#
_symmetry.space_group_name_H-M   'P 1'
#
loop_
_entity.id
_entity.type
_entity.pdbx_description
1 polymer ?
#
loop_
_entity_poly.entity_id
_entity_poly.type
_entity_poly.pdbx_seq_one_letter_code
_entity_poly.pdbx_strand_id
1 'polypeptide(L)'
;MSAATKQIRQILKGHRCLDIIGRTFVKSGANMSSEIEKKFALPRRFAGSEKSVWVEYIQLASEYNPLNLGQGFPDFPPPKYATDALAKVATGENYMIHQYTRGFGHPRLVAALAKLYSQLIGREINPQTEIVTTLGAYEALYSTITGHVDDGDEVIIIEPFFDCYEPMVKYAGGVPRFIPLRLKSEVKGRLPSSGDYVLDPNELESMFNTKTKIIILNTPNNPLGKVFTEKELVHIADLCKKWNVLCISDEVYEWLVFKPNKHIRIATLPGMWERTLTIGSAGKTFSLTGWKLGWVYGPANLMVNIQMIHQNSVYTGVTPIQEAAAIGFETELPRLGTDECYFISMPKELEKKRDYTVKFLSDVGMVPIVPEGGYFIIADWSPLDSAQVAYLSVAVIMTVNNSNFDKSDELQAEILDDINKPRSNKRKKHVKTIKS
;
A
#
# COMPACT_ATOMS: atom_id res chain seq x y z
N MET A 1 32.43 -6.97 23.67
CA MET A 1 31.68 -5.74 23.33
C MET A 1 31.94 -5.42 21.87
N SER A 2 30.89 -5.45 21.05
CA SER A 2 30.94 -5.04 19.65
C SER A 2 30.96 -3.50 19.53
N ALA A 3 31.16 -2.98 18.31
CA ALA A 3 31.00 -1.55 18.04
C ALA A 3 29.58 -1.07 18.39
N ALA A 4 28.55 -1.88 18.09
CA ALA A 4 27.16 -1.61 18.46
C ALA A 4 26.99 -1.42 19.98
N THR A 5 27.60 -2.26 20.83
CA THR A 5 27.51 -2.09 22.30
C THR A 5 28.11 -0.77 22.79
N LYS A 6 29.05 -0.18 22.05
CA LYS A 6 29.59 1.17 22.33
C LYS A 6 28.62 2.26 21.88
N GLN A 7 28.09 2.15 20.66
CA GLN A 7 27.15 3.11 20.06
C GLN A 7 25.85 3.22 20.87
N ILE A 8 25.26 2.08 21.26
CA ILE A 8 24.09 2.00 22.15
C ILE A 8 24.36 2.71 23.49
N ARG A 9 25.52 2.49 24.12
CA ARG A 9 25.92 3.17 25.37
C ARG A 9 26.21 4.66 25.21
N GLN A 10 26.39 5.16 23.98
CA GLN A 10 26.60 6.57 23.68
C GLN A 10 25.24 7.27 23.52
N ILE A 11 24.30 6.64 22.80
CA ILE A 11 22.88 7.06 22.71
C ILE A 11 22.26 7.11 24.12
N LEU A 12 22.40 6.05 24.93
CA LEU A 12 21.86 5.99 26.30
C LEU A 12 22.48 6.99 27.30
N LYS A 13 23.52 7.72 26.91
CA LYS A 13 24.12 8.82 27.69
C LYS A 13 23.80 10.21 27.13
N GLY A 14 23.34 10.30 25.88
CA GLY A 14 23.10 11.55 25.17
C GLY A 14 21.62 11.83 24.97
N HIS A 15 21.14 12.91 25.58
CA HIS A 15 19.86 13.57 25.31
C HIS A 15 18.57 12.91 25.82
N ARG A 16 17.48 13.69 25.71
CA ARG A 16 16.19 13.47 26.36
C ARG A 16 15.12 13.32 25.28
N CYS A 17 14.70 12.09 24.98
CA CYS A 17 13.66 11.82 23.97
C CYS A 17 12.24 12.27 24.38
N LEU A 18 12.12 13.18 25.36
CA LEU A 18 10.86 13.81 25.81
C LEU A 18 10.80 15.32 25.47
N ASP A 19 11.92 15.94 25.08
CA ASP A 19 11.97 17.37 24.75
C ASP A 19 11.69 17.65 23.25
N ILE A 20 11.43 16.62 22.43
CA ILE A 20 11.35 16.68 20.95
C ILE A 20 9.95 16.31 20.40
N ILE A 21 8.89 16.78 21.05
CA ILE A 21 7.51 16.78 20.49
C ILE A 21 7.10 18.20 20.03
N GLY A 22 7.97 19.20 20.17
CA GLY A 22 7.65 20.58 19.76
C GLY A 22 8.85 21.49 19.53
N ARG A 23 9.61 21.28 18.43
CA ARG A 23 10.59 22.24 17.88
C ARG A 23 11.09 21.90 16.45
N THR A 24 10.23 22.07 15.45
CA THR A 24 10.66 22.02 14.03
C THR A 24 10.07 23.11 13.15
N PHE A 25 9.69 24.26 13.74
CA PHE A 25 9.35 25.46 12.97
C PHE A 25 10.58 26.32 12.69
N VAL A 26 11.20 26.12 11.52
CA VAL A 26 12.03 27.16 10.90
C VAL A 26 11.09 28.27 10.43
N LYS A 27 10.88 29.29 11.27
CA LYS A 27 10.32 30.56 10.81
C LYS A 27 11.35 31.24 9.91
N SER A 28 11.18 31.12 8.60
CA SER A 28 11.94 31.89 7.61
C SER A 28 11.70 33.38 7.83
N GLY A 29 12.71 34.09 8.30
CA GLY A 29 12.60 35.51 8.64
C GLY A 29 12.51 36.39 7.40
N ALA A 30 11.30 36.64 6.91
CA ALA A 30 11.01 37.64 5.87
C ALA A 30 9.67 38.33 6.16
N ASN A 31 9.71 39.59 6.61
CA ASN A 31 8.50 40.42 6.77
C ASN A 31 8.01 40.89 5.38
N MET A 32 7.36 40.02 4.62
CA MET A 32 7.01 40.25 3.20
C MET A 32 5.50 40.17 2.91
N SER A 33 4.69 40.91 3.68
CA SER A 33 3.26 41.20 3.47
C SER A 33 2.24 40.04 3.61
N SER A 34 1.28 40.24 4.51
CA SER A 34 0.16 39.31 4.77
C SER A 34 -0.93 39.28 3.68
N GLU A 35 -0.68 39.85 2.51
CA GLU A 35 -1.60 39.81 1.36
C GLU A 35 -1.09 38.85 0.28
N ILE A 36 0.22 38.85 0.00
CA ILE A 36 0.85 37.90 -0.92
C ILE A 36 0.67 36.48 -0.39
N GLU A 37 0.94 36.24 0.90
CA GLU A 37 0.74 34.94 1.54
C GLU A 37 -0.71 34.43 1.45
N LYS A 38 -1.71 35.33 1.58
CA LYS A 38 -3.13 34.97 1.44
C LYS A 38 -3.52 34.71 -0.01
N LYS A 39 -2.99 35.49 -0.96
CA LYS A 39 -3.27 35.36 -2.39
C LYS A 39 -2.70 34.08 -3.00
N PHE A 40 -1.57 33.60 -2.46
CA PHE A 40 -0.90 32.37 -2.90
C PHE A 40 -1.00 31.21 -1.87
N ALA A 41 -1.96 31.29 -0.95
CA ALA A 41 -2.32 30.17 -0.08
C ALA A 41 -2.86 28.98 -0.91
N LEU A 42 -2.85 27.78 -0.30
CA LEU A 42 -3.38 26.59 -0.96
C LEU A 42 -4.85 26.79 -1.39
N PRO A 43 -5.23 26.42 -2.63
CA PRO A 43 -6.62 26.43 -3.08
C PRO A 43 -7.53 25.63 -2.14
N ARG A 44 -8.82 26.00 -2.03
CA ARG A 44 -9.76 25.42 -1.04
C ARG A 44 -9.81 23.87 -1.02
N ARG A 45 -9.65 23.20 -2.16
CA ARG A 45 -9.57 21.72 -2.29
C ARG A 45 -8.31 21.07 -1.69
N PHE A 46 -7.36 21.88 -1.21
CA PHE A 46 -6.16 21.49 -0.49
C PHE A 46 -6.10 22.15 0.91
N ALA A 47 -7.23 22.67 1.41
CA ALA A 47 -7.29 23.24 2.76
C ALA A 47 -7.10 22.12 3.80
N GLY A 48 -6.15 22.30 4.72
CA GLY A 48 -5.78 21.28 5.70
C GLY A 48 -4.92 20.13 5.12
N SER A 49 -4.39 20.25 3.90
CA SER A 49 -3.41 19.29 3.38
C SER A 49 -2.06 19.46 4.09
N GLU A 50 -1.62 18.41 4.79
CA GLU A 50 -0.28 18.32 5.38
C GLU A 50 0.65 17.44 4.51
N LYS A 51 1.88 17.20 4.96
CA LYS A 51 2.77 16.23 4.32
C LYS A 51 2.26 14.81 4.60
N SER A 52 2.36 13.90 3.63
CA SER A 52 2.06 12.48 3.90
C SER A 52 3.11 11.86 4.83
N VAL A 53 2.68 10.85 5.60
CA VAL A 53 3.51 10.09 6.55
C VAL A 53 4.81 9.59 5.92
N TRP A 54 4.79 9.22 4.64
CA TRP A 54 5.95 8.80 3.87
C TRP A 54 7.08 9.84 3.83
N VAL A 55 6.77 11.14 3.78
CA VAL A 55 7.78 12.20 3.73
C VAL A 55 8.55 12.30 5.05
N GLU A 56 7.86 12.16 6.18
CA GLU A 56 8.46 12.16 7.51
C GLU A 56 9.27 10.88 7.76
N TYR A 57 8.71 9.72 7.45
CA TYR A 57 9.34 8.43 7.73
C TYR A 57 10.54 8.15 6.80
N ILE A 58 10.57 8.69 5.58
CA ILE A 58 11.78 8.70 4.73
C ILE A 58 12.88 9.54 5.38
N GLN A 59 12.56 10.72 5.93
CA GLN A 59 13.54 11.56 6.61
C GLN A 59 14.10 10.86 7.86
N LEU A 60 13.24 10.29 8.70
CA LEU A 60 13.65 9.54 9.90
C LEU A 60 14.52 8.31 9.57
N ALA A 61 14.16 7.54 8.53
CA ALA A 61 14.99 6.43 8.08
C ALA A 61 16.39 6.90 7.61
N SER A 62 16.47 8.06 6.95
CA SER A 62 17.75 8.65 6.52
C SER A 62 18.58 9.26 7.66
N GLU A 63 17.95 9.67 8.76
CA GLU A 63 18.64 10.27 9.92
C GLU A 63 19.22 9.20 10.85
N TYR A 64 18.45 8.14 11.13
CA TYR A 64 18.83 7.11 12.11
C TYR A 64 19.49 5.87 11.50
N ASN A 65 19.47 5.71 10.17
CA ASN A 65 19.94 4.52 9.43
C ASN A 65 19.55 3.19 10.13
N PRO A 66 18.25 2.96 10.36
CA PRO A 66 17.77 1.76 11.03
C PRO A 66 17.90 0.54 10.13
N LEU A 67 17.61 -0.64 10.69
CA LEU A 67 16.98 -1.70 9.89
C LEU A 67 15.66 -1.10 9.38
N ASN A 68 15.60 -0.63 8.12
CA ASN A 68 14.49 0.16 7.55
C ASN A 68 13.24 -0.67 7.34
N LEU A 69 12.67 -1.09 8.46
CA LEU A 69 11.34 -1.57 8.63
C LEU A 69 10.28 -0.45 8.32
N GLY A 70 10.48 0.45 7.36
CA GLY A 70 9.50 1.51 7.08
C GLY A 70 8.58 1.25 5.89
N GLN A 71 9.13 0.75 4.78
CA GLN A 71 8.65 1.10 3.45
C GLN A 71 8.37 -0.15 2.62
N GLY A 72 7.18 -0.20 2.00
CA GLY A 72 6.71 -1.35 1.22
C GLY A 72 7.41 -1.54 -0.13
N PHE A 73 8.69 -1.89 -0.10
CA PHE A 73 9.49 -2.35 -1.24
C PHE A 73 10.49 -3.44 -0.81
N PRO A 74 10.85 -4.39 -1.70
CA PRO A 74 11.92 -5.36 -1.44
C PRO A 74 13.31 -4.72 -1.28
N ASP A 75 14.12 -5.26 -0.37
CA ASP A 75 15.57 -5.01 -0.27
C ASP A 75 16.41 -5.99 -1.12
N PHE A 76 15.75 -6.96 -1.76
CA PHE A 76 16.33 -7.99 -2.63
C PHE A 76 16.07 -7.70 -4.13
N PRO A 77 16.88 -8.26 -5.05
CA PRO A 77 16.74 -7.97 -6.47
C PRO A 77 15.38 -8.39 -7.08
N PRO A 78 14.83 -7.58 -8.01
CA PRO A 78 13.66 -7.95 -8.80
C PRO A 78 13.99 -9.06 -9.83
N PRO A 79 13.00 -9.65 -10.51
CA PRO A 79 13.23 -10.69 -11.50
C PRO A 79 14.20 -10.25 -12.60
N LYS A 80 15.27 -11.03 -12.82
CA LYS A 80 16.36 -10.65 -13.73
C LYS A 80 15.88 -10.38 -15.16
N TYR A 81 14.90 -11.15 -15.65
CA TYR A 81 14.35 -10.95 -17.01
C TYR A 81 13.74 -9.55 -17.21
N ALA A 82 13.19 -8.92 -16.16
CA ALA A 82 12.57 -7.59 -16.26
C ALA A 82 13.63 -6.48 -16.23
N THR A 83 14.69 -6.62 -15.44
CA THR A 83 15.83 -5.68 -15.45
C THR A 83 16.66 -5.83 -16.73
N ASP A 84 16.89 -7.05 -17.21
CA ASP A 84 17.50 -7.33 -18.51
C ASP A 84 16.67 -6.76 -19.67
N ALA A 85 15.34 -6.83 -19.60
CA ALA A 85 14.46 -6.23 -20.60
C ALA A 85 14.63 -4.70 -20.64
N LEU A 86 14.63 -4.01 -19.50
CA LEU A 86 14.85 -2.56 -19.48
C LEU A 86 16.24 -2.16 -19.98
N ALA A 87 17.28 -2.92 -19.61
CA ALA A 87 18.63 -2.67 -20.12
C ALA A 87 18.69 -2.83 -21.65
N LYS A 88 18.18 -3.95 -22.18
CA LYS A 88 18.11 -4.23 -23.62
C LYS A 88 17.29 -3.20 -24.38
N VAL A 89 16.20 -2.71 -23.80
CA VAL A 89 15.36 -1.65 -24.37
C VAL A 89 16.12 -0.33 -24.40
N ALA A 90 16.81 0.05 -23.32
CA ALA A 90 17.53 1.31 -23.22
C ALA A 90 18.81 1.39 -24.10
N THR A 91 19.38 0.24 -24.51
CA THR A 91 20.57 0.18 -25.38
C THR A 91 20.27 -0.49 -26.73
N GLY A 92 19.00 -0.59 -27.13
CA GLY A 92 18.59 -1.23 -28.37
C GLY A 92 18.68 -0.32 -29.60
N GLU A 93 18.71 -0.92 -30.79
CA GLU A 93 18.77 -0.18 -32.08
C GLU A 93 17.52 0.68 -32.36
N ASN A 94 16.39 0.37 -31.72
CA ASN A 94 15.14 1.11 -31.86
C ASN A 94 15.15 2.41 -31.06
N TYR A 95 15.85 3.43 -31.57
CA TYR A 95 15.94 4.76 -30.97
C TYR A 95 14.58 5.46 -30.73
N MET A 96 13.51 5.04 -31.43
CA MET A 96 12.15 5.55 -31.21
C MET A 96 11.58 5.14 -29.84
N ILE A 97 12.15 4.12 -29.16
CA ILE A 97 11.69 3.70 -27.83
C ILE A 97 11.98 4.74 -26.74
N HIS A 98 12.84 5.74 -27.02
CA HIS A 98 13.09 6.89 -26.15
C HIS A 98 12.13 8.07 -26.41
N GLN A 99 11.26 7.96 -27.41
CA GLN A 99 10.32 9.01 -27.81
C GLN A 99 8.92 8.76 -27.20
N TYR A 100 7.98 9.68 -27.44
CA TYR A 100 6.59 9.53 -27.00
C TYR A 100 5.93 8.28 -27.59
N THR A 101 5.07 7.66 -26.79
CA THR A 101 4.20 6.57 -27.21
C THR A 101 2.73 6.99 -27.16
N ARG A 102 1.80 6.06 -27.43
CA ARG A 102 0.35 6.30 -27.33
C ARG A 102 0.02 6.79 -25.91
N GLY A 103 -0.72 7.91 -25.82
CA GLY A 103 -1.09 8.57 -24.56
C GLY A 103 -1.55 7.61 -23.47
N PHE A 104 -2.71 6.99 -23.69
CA PHE A 104 -3.35 6.01 -22.79
C PHE A 104 -2.64 4.65 -22.66
N GLY A 105 -1.39 4.55 -23.10
CA GLY A 105 -0.51 3.42 -22.86
C GLY A 105 0.10 2.79 -24.10
N HIS A 106 1.34 2.35 -23.92
CA HIS A 106 2.18 1.77 -24.95
C HIS A 106 1.52 0.53 -25.58
N PRO A 107 1.40 0.44 -26.92
CA PRO A 107 0.62 -0.61 -27.58
C PRO A 107 0.96 -2.05 -27.17
N ARG A 108 2.25 -2.38 -27.01
CA ARG A 108 2.69 -3.71 -26.58
C ARG A 108 2.24 -4.02 -25.14
N LEU A 109 2.34 -3.03 -24.25
CA LEU A 109 1.96 -3.19 -22.84
C LEU A 109 0.44 -3.36 -22.69
N VAL A 110 -0.38 -2.52 -23.33
CA VAL A 110 -1.84 -2.67 -23.23
C VAL A 110 -2.32 -3.98 -23.87
N ALA A 111 -1.67 -4.47 -24.93
CA ALA A 111 -1.96 -5.79 -25.49
C ALA A 111 -1.58 -6.94 -24.54
N ALA A 112 -0.42 -6.87 -23.88
CA ALA A 112 0.00 -7.87 -22.90
C ALA A 112 -0.90 -7.89 -21.65
N LEU A 113 -1.27 -6.71 -21.14
CA LEU A 113 -2.24 -6.54 -20.05
C LEU A 113 -3.62 -7.08 -20.43
N ALA A 114 -4.14 -6.72 -21.61
CA ALA A 114 -5.42 -7.23 -22.09
C ALA A 114 -5.43 -8.75 -22.21
N LYS A 115 -4.37 -9.36 -22.77
CA LYS A 115 -4.23 -10.81 -22.88
C LYS A 115 -4.21 -11.49 -21.51
N LEU A 116 -3.47 -10.93 -20.54
CA LEU A 116 -3.39 -11.45 -19.17
C LEU A 116 -4.74 -11.35 -18.45
N TYR A 117 -5.30 -10.15 -18.34
CA TYR A 117 -6.53 -9.96 -17.58
C TYR A 117 -7.73 -10.64 -18.25
N SER A 118 -7.81 -10.71 -19.58
CA SER A 118 -8.90 -11.45 -20.27
C SER A 118 -8.96 -12.92 -19.84
N GLN A 119 -7.81 -13.58 -19.66
CA GLN A 119 -7.74 -14.94 -19.13
C GLN A 119 -8.17 -15.01 -17.65
N LEU A 120 -7.81 -14.00 -16.86
CA LEU A 120 -8.07 -13.94 -15.42
C LEU A 120 -9.51 -13.54 -15.04
N ILE A 121 -10.23 -12.83 -15.92
CA ILE A 121 -11.61 -12.39 -15.69
C ILE A 121 -12.65 -13.04 -16.62
N GLY A 122 -12.24 -13.98 -17.47
CA GLY A 122 -13.15 -14.82 -18.27
C GLY A 122 -13.90 -14.09 -19.39
N ARG A 123 -13.42 -12.94 -19.84
CA ARG A 123 -14.00 -12.12 -20.92
C ARG A 123 -12.91 -11.46 -21.73
N GLU A 124 -13.21 -11.04 -22.96
CA GLU A 124 -12.30 -10.17 -23.71
C GLU A 124 -12.27 -8.76 -23.10
N ILE A 125 -11.08 -8.17 -23.07
CA ILE A 125 -10.81 -6.77 -22.71
C ILE A 125 -10.17 -6.09 -23.93
N ASN A 126 -10.76 -4.99 -24.40
CA ASN A 126 -10.20 -4.23 -25.51
C ASN A 126 -8.98 -3.38 -25.06
N PRO A 127 -7.75 -3.63 -25.54
CA PRO A 127 -6.55 -2.90 -25.11
C PRO A 127 -6.55 -1.41 -25.47
N GLN A 128 -7.43 -0.96 -26.38
CA GLN A 128 -7.50 0.43 -26.81
C GLN A 128 -8.51 1.27 -26.02
N THR A 129 -9.56 0.65 -25.47
CA THR A 129 -10.69 1.36 -24.84
C THR A 129 -10.96 0.95 -23.39
N GLU A 130 -10.53 -0.24 -22.98
CA GLU A 130 -10.83 -0.83 -21.66
C GLU A 130 -9.59 -0.91 -20.75
N ILE A 131 -8.46 -0.33 -21.17
CA ILE A 131 -7.22 -0.19 -20.40
C ILE A 131 -6.62 1.21 -20.57
N VAL A 132 -6.15 1.79 -19.47
CA VAL A 132 -5.27 2.99 -19.44
C VAL A 132 -4.07 2.67 -18.55
N THR A 133 -2.84 2.85 -19.06
CA THR A 133 -1.62 2.76 -18.23
C THR A 133 -1.35 4.07 -17.50
N THR A 134 -0.82 4.01 -16.29
CA THR A 134 -0.68 5.15 -15.38
C THR A 134 0.69 5.20 -14.70
N LEU A 135 1.03 6.33 -14.07
CA LEU A 135 2.25 6.52 -13.25
C LEU A 135 2.19 5.80 -11.89
N GLY A 136 1.95 4.49 -11.95
CA GLY A 136 1.67 3.62 -10.82
C GLY A 136 0.19 3.64 -10.43
N ALA A 137 -0.19 2.69 -9.58
CA ALA A 137 -1.54 2.64 -9.01
C ALA A 137 -1.97 3.97 -8.36
N TYR A 138 -1.02 4.76 -7.86
CA TYR A 138 -1.27 6.10 -7.29
C TYR A 138 -1.87 7.09 -8.31
N GLU A 139 -1.44 7.08 -9.58
CA GLU A 139 -2.05 7.94 -10.61
C GLU A 139 -3.32 7.30 -11.19
N ALA A 140 -3.42 5.97 -11.21
CA ALA A 140 -4.69 5.29 -11.47
C ALA A 140 -5.77 5.70 -10.44
N LEU A 141 -5.49 5.63 -9.14
CA LEU A 141 -6.39 6.10 -8.08
C LEU A 141 -6.75 7.57 -8.26
N TYR A 142 -5.75 8.44 -8.49
CA TYR A 142 -5.97 9.86 -8.74
C TYR A 142 -6.91 10.11 -9.94
N SER A 143 -6.63 9.51 -11.09
CA SER A 143 -7.36 9.71 -12.34
C SER A 143 -8.74 9.04 -12.32
N THR A 144 -8.92 7.95 -11.56
CA THR A 144 -10.23 7.33 -11.33
C THR A 144 -11.08 8.16 -10.36
N ILE A 145 -10.54 8.57 -9.21
CA ILE A 145 -11.29 9.36 -8.21
C ILE A 145 -11.65 10.73 -8.80
N THR A 146 -10.67 11.48 -9.32
CA THR A 146 -10.90 12.80 -9.94
C THR A 146 -11.76 12.71 -11.22
N GLY A 147 -11.82 11.55 -11.87
CA GLY A 147 -12.66 11.32 -13.04
C GLY A 147 -14.12 10.99 -12.72
N HIS A 148 -14.44 10.55 -11.50
CA HIS A 148 -15.76 10.01 -11.15
C HIS A 148 -16.41 10.61 -9.89
N VAL A 149 -15.72 11.50 -9.18
CA VAL A 149 -16.23 12.28 -8.03
C VAL A 149 -16.42 13.74 -8.43
N ASP A 150 -17.55 14.32 -8.03
CA ASP A 150 -17.93 15.73 -8.15
C ASP A 150 -18.26 16.32 -6.75
N ASP A 151 -18.46 17.64 -6.67
CA ASP A 151 -18.71 18.37 -5.41
C ASP A 151 -19.92 17.78 -4.65
N GLY A 152 -19.65 17.10 -3.53
CA GLY A 152 -20.67 16.53 -2.63
C GLY A 152 -21.09 15.07 -2.89
N ASP A 153 -20.49 14.37 -3.87
CA ASP A 153 -20.60 12.91 -3.99
C ASP A 153 -20.04 12.22 -2.73
N GLU A 154 -20.72 11.18 -2.23
CA GLU A 154 -20.21 10.39 -1.10
C GLU A 154 -19.36 9.19 -1.57
N VAL A 155 -18.20 9.01 -0.95
CA VAL A 155 -17.26 7.91 -1.26
C VAL A 155 -17.03 7.05 -0.03
N ILE A 156 -17.43 5.78 -0.09
CA ILE A 156 -17.22 4.82 1.01
C ILE A 156 -15.76 4.36 1.01
N ILE A 157 -15.09 4.52 2.15
CA ILE A 157 -13.70 4.12 2.38
C ILE A 157 -13.66 3.08 3.51
N ILE A 158 -13.09 1.92 3.23
CA ILE A 158 -12.92 0.85 4.22
C ILE A 158 -11.65 1.11 5.04
N GLU A 159 -11.76 1.19 6.36
CA GLU A 159 -10.62 1.36 7.26
C GLU A 159 -10.05 0.01 7.76
N PRO A 160 -8.73 -0.11 7.98
CA PRO A 160 -7.69 0.84 7.61
C PRO A 160 -7.47 0.87 6.08
N PHE A 161 -7.30 2.09 5.57
CA PHE A 161 -7.13 2.39 4.14
C PHE A 161 -5.68 2.75 3.81
N PHE A 162 -5.31 2.64 2.53
CA PHE A 162 -4.09 3.23 2.01
C PHE A 162 -4.22 4.76 1.98
N ASP A 163 -3.21 5.48 2.48
CA ASP A 163 -3.31 6.86 2.97
C ASP A 163 -3.77 7.89 1.93
N CYS A 164 -3.65 7.60 0.64
CA CYS A 164 -4.03 8.53 -0.41
C CYS A 164 -5.53 8.57 -0.74
N TYR A 165 -6.35 7.60 -0.30
CA TYR A 165 -7.78 7.54 -0.69
C TYR A 165 -8.56 8.77 -0.17
N GLU A 166 -8.47 9.07 1.12
CA GLU A 166 -9.14 10.22 1.73
C GLU A 166 -8.75 11.58 1.09
N PRO A 167 -7.46 11.94 0.98
CA PRO A 167 -7.08 13.23 0.40
C PRO A 167 -7.41 13.32 -1.10
N MET A 168 -7.42 12.21 -1.86
CA MET A 168 -7.90 12.22 -3.26
C MET A 168 -9.40 12.50 -3.35
N VAL A 169 -10.22 11.90 -2.48
CA VAL A 169 -11.67 12.16 -2.41
C VAL A 169 -11.94 13.63 -2.04
N LYS A 170 -11.28 14.14 -0.99
CA LYS A 170 -11.42 15.55 -0.58
C LYS A 170 -10.95 16.53 -1.66
N TYR A 171 -9.88 16.20 -2.38
CA TYR A 171 -9.37 17.01 -3.51
C TYR A 171 -10.37 17.12 -4.66
N ALA A 172 -11.13 16.05 -4.93
CA ALA A 172 -12.16 15.98 -5.96
C ALA A 172 -13.53 16.56 -5.53
N GLY A 173 -13.63 17.16 -4.34
CA GLY A 173 -14.90 17.72 -3.82
C GLY A 173 -15.82 16.71 -3.13
N GLY A 174 -15.42 15.43 -3.09
CA GLY A 174 -16.21 14.36 -2.50
C GLY A 174 -16.17 14.33 -0.97
N VAL A 175 -17.19 13.69 -0.38
CA VAL A 175 -17.34 13.47 1.06
C VAL A 175 -16.93 12.04 1.39
N PRO A 176 -15.79 11.82 2.07
CA PRO A 176 -15.39 10.48 2.48
C PRO A 176 -16.30 9.97 3.61
N ARG A 177 -16.74 8.72 3.48
CA ARG A 177 -17.63 8.02 4.42
C ARG A 177 -16.92 6.75 4.89
N PHE A 178 -16.38 6.77 6.11
CA PHE A 178 -15.53 5.70 6.64
C PHE A 178 -16.31 4.55 7.29
N ILE A 179 -15.90 3.30 7.03
CA ILE A 179 -16.36 2.11 7.75
C ILE A 179 -15.16 1.19 8.09
N PRO A 180 -14.93 0.86 9.36
CA PRO A 180 -13.78 0.05 9.74
C PRO A 180 -14.02 -1.46 9.65
N LEU A 181 -12.99 -2.19 9.28
CA LEU A 181 -12.85 -3.62 9.51
C LEU A 181 -12.63 -3.89 11.01
N ARG A 182 -13.52 -4.66 11.62
CA ARG A 182 -13.52 -4.97 13.06
C ARG A 182 -13.12 -6.43 13.28
N LEU A 183 -12.29 -6.68 14.29
CA LEU A 183 -11.91 -8.04 14.70
C LEU A 183 -13.11 -8.79 15.30
N LYS A 184 -13.38 -10.01 14.83
CA LYS A 184 -14.38 -10.92 15.41
C LYS A 184 -14.06 -11.21 16.88
N SER A 185 -15.07 -11.11 17.74
CA SER A 185 -14.99 -11.32 19.19
C SER A 185 -14.65 -12.76 19.64
N GLU A 186 -14.59 -13.71 18.70
CA GLU A 186 -14.43 -15.15 18.98
C GLU A 186 -12.99 -15.66 18.84
N VAL A 187 -12.02 -14.83 18.42
CA VAL A 187 -10.62 -15.26 18.27
C VAL A 187 -10.01 -15.59 19.64
N LYS A 188 -9.89 -16.90 19.93
CA LYS A 188 -9.34 -17.45 21.17
C LYS A 188 -8.43 -18.64 20.85
N GLY A 189 -7.35 -18.81 21.61
CA GLY A 189 -6.43 -19.95 21.49
C GLY A 189 -5.48 -19.92 20.29
N ARG A 190 -5.49 -18.88 19.47
CA ARG A 190 -4.55 -18.63 18.37
C ARG A 190 -4.33 -17.14 18.14
N LEU A 191 -3.31 -16.79 17.37
CA LEU A 191 -3.14 -15.44 16.81
C LEU A 191 -4.32 -15.09 15.87
N PRO A 192 -4.71 -13.80 15.77
CA PRO A 192 -5.68 -13.35 14.78
C PRO A 192 -5.13 -13.48 13.35
N SER A 193 -6.02 -13.79 12.41
CA SER A 193 -5.80 -13.69 10.97
C SER A 193 -6.39 -12.37 10.45
N SER A 194 -5.90 -11.86 9.33
CA SER A 194 -6.54 -10.76 8.62
C SER A 194 -7.99 -11.07 8.20
N GLY A 195 -8.37 -12.34 8.05
CA GLY A 195 -9.74 -12.78 7.78
C GLY A 195 -10.67 -12.79 9.01
N ASP A 196 -10.11 -12.63 10.21
CA ASP A 196 -10.91 -12.36 11.40
C ASP A 196 -11.38 -10.89 11.46
N TYR A 197 -10.78 -10.00 10.67
CA TYR A 197 -11.25 -8.64 10.47
C TYR A 197 -12.32 -8.60 9.38
N VAL A 198 -13.49 -8.05 9.70
CA VAL A 198 -14.68 -8.01 8.82
C VAL A 198 -15.44 -6.70 8.96
N LEU A 199 -16.22 -6.36 7.94
CA LEU A 199 -17.23 -5.30 8.01
C LEU A 199 -18.46 -5.84 8.76
N ASP A 200 -19.10 -5.02 9.60
CA ASP A 200 -20.46 -5.35 10.05
C ASP A 200 -21.44 -5.14 8.86
N PRO A 201 -22.29 -6.13 8.50
CA PRO A 201 -23.19 -6.00 7.36
C PRO A 201 -24.18 -4.84 7.49
N ASN A 202 -24.70 -4.56 8.69
CA ASN A 202 -25.69 -3.51 8.92
C ASN A 202 -25.02 -2.14 8.90
N GLU A 203 -23.82 -2.03 9.48
CA GLU A 203 -22.98 -0.84 9.38
C GLU A 203 -22.70 -0.54 7.89
N LEU A 204 -22.32 -1.55 7.10
CA LEU A 204 -22.08 -1.41 5.66
C LEU A 204 -23.36 -1.02 4.88
N GLU A 205 -24.49 -1.69 5.10
CA GLU A 205 -25.76 -1.34 4.43
C GLU A 205 -26.17 0.11 4.74
N SER A 206 -25.93 0.60 5.96
CA SER A 206 -26.29 1.97 6.37
C SER A 206 -25.45 3.07 5.72
N MET A 207 -24.30 2.73 5.12
CA MET A 207 -23.41 3.68 4.45
C MET A 207 -23.87 4.03 3.04
N PHE A 208 -24.59 3.11 2.38
CA PHE A 208 -25.10 3.32 1.03
C PHE A 208 -26.40 4.12 1.03
N ASN A 209 -26.46 5.17 0.21
CA ASN A 209 -27.63 6.02 0.00
C ASN A 209 -27.59 6.67 -1.40
N THR A 210 -28.53 7.55 -1.73
CA THR A 210 -28.64 8.18 -3.06
C THR A 210 -27.50 9.14 -3.42
N LYS A 211 -26.64 9.53 -2.46
CA LYS A 211 -25.40 10.29 -2.73
C LYS A 211 -24.16 9.41 -2.89
N THR A 212 -24.25 8.12 -2.56
CA THR A 212 -23.09 7.23 -2.64
C THR A 212 -22.70 7.07 -4.11
N LYS A 213 -21.50 7.53 -4.45
CA LYS A 213 -20.96 7.50 -5.80
C LYS A 213 -20.03 6.33 -6.01
N ILE A 214 -19.12 6.13 -5.06
CA ILE A 214 -18.06 5.12 -5.10
C ILE A 214 -17.98 4.36 -3.77
N ILE A 215 -17.59 3.08 -3.85
CA ILE A 215 -16.89 2.39 -2.75
C ILE A 215 -15.47 2.03 -3.20
N ILE A 216 -14.48 2.32 -2.36
CA ILE A 216 -13.09 1.92 -2.59
C ILE A 216 -12.82 0.62 -1.84
N LEU A 217 -12.68 -0.47 -2.60
CA LEU A 217 -12.22 -1.77 -2.13
C LEU A 217 -10.70 -1.86 -2.33
N ASN A 218 -10.00 -2.45 -1.37
CA ASN A 218 -8.60 -2.84 -1.54
C ASN A 218 -8.39 -4.27 -1.04
N THR A 219 -8.06 -5.17 -1.95
CA THR A 219 -7.86 -6.59 -1.68
C THR A 219 -6.76 -7.17 -2.59
N PRO A 220 -5.71 -7.81 -2.04
CA PRO A 220 -5.35 -7.87 -0.62
C PRO A 220 -5.13 -6.47 0.01
N ASN A 221 -5.66 -6.26 1.22
CA ASN A 221 -5.65 -4.95 1.88
C ASN A 221 -4.26 -4.53 2.36
N ASN A 222 -3.94 -3.25 2.19
CA ASN A 222 -2.88 -2.55 2.91
C ASN A 222 -3.51 -1.65 3.99
N PRO A 223 -3.13 -1.75 5.29
CA PRO A 223 -2.02 -2.55 5.84
C PRO A 223 -2.36 -3.94 6.44
N LEU A 224 -3.62 -4.39 6.52
CA LEU A 224 -3.97 -5.63 7.24
C LEU A 224 -3.51 -6.94 6.57
N GLY A 225 -3.27 -6.93 5.26
CA GLY A 225 -3.06 -8.15 4.47
C GLY A 225 -4.33 -9.00 4.26
N LYS A 226 -5.51 -8.46 4.58
CA LYS A 226 -6.82 -9.13 4.41
C LYS A 226 -7.08 -9.45 2.95
N VAL A 227 -7.43 -10.70 2.66
CA VAL A 227 -7.97 -11.10 1.35
C VAL A 227 -9.48 -11.21 1.50
N PHE A 228 -10.23 -10.41 0.73
CA PHE A 228 -11.69 -10.42 0.83
C PHE A 228 -12.27 -11.71 0.25
N THR A 229 -13.13 -12.38 1.02
CA THR A 229 -13.75 -13.64 0.62
C THR A 229 -14.88 -13.40 -0.38
N GLU A 230 -15.20 -14.43 -1.18
CA GLU A 230 -16.30 -14.38 -2.16
C GLU A 230 -17.62 -13.89 -1.54
N LYS A 231 -17.94 -14.33 -0.31
CA LYS A 231 -19.13 -13.89 0.43
C LYS A 231 -19.13 -12.38 0.73
N GLU A 232 -17.98 -11.82 1.12
CA GLU A 232 -17.85 -10.39 1.40
C GLU A 232 -17.93 -9.57 0.10
N LEU A 233 -17.30 -10.05 -0.97
CA LEU A 233 -17.33 -9.41 -2.29
C LEU A 233 -18.73 -9.45 -2.92
N VAL A 234 -19.48 -10.55 -2.77
CA VAL A 234 -20.88 -10.65 -3.22
C VAL A 234 -21.77 -9.65 -2.46
N HIS A 235 -21.60 -9.51 -1.13
CA HIS A 235 -22.37 -8.55 -0.36
C HIS A 235 -22.07 -7.08 -0.78
N ILE A 236 -20.80 -6.74 -0.99
CA ILE A 236 -20.40 -5.43 -1.55
C ILE A 236 -20.99 -5.24 -2.95
N ALA A 237 -20.93 -6.26 -3.82
CA ALA A 237 -21.45 -6.21 -5.18
C ALA A 237 -22.97 -5.99 -5.20
N ASP A 238 -23.73 -6.67 -4.34
CA ASP A 238 -25.18 -6.53 -4.24
C ASP A 238 -25.59 -5.13 -3.78
N LEU A 239 -24.83 -4.51 -2.86
CA LEU A 239 -25.02 -3.10 -2.50
C LEU A 239 -24.66 -2.15 -3.64
N CYS A 240 -23.58 -2.43 -4.38
CA CYS A 240 -23.20 -1.63 -5.56
C CYS A 240 -24.28 -1.67 -6.66
N LYS A 241 -24.91 -2.83 -6.87
CA LYS A 241 -26.04 -2.98 -7.81
C LYS A 241 -27.31 -2.29 -7.28
N LYS A 242 -27.67 -2.50 -6.01
CA LYS A 242 -28.85 -1.92 -5.32
C LYS A 242 -28.88 -0.39 -5.39
N TRP A 243 -27.72 0.25 -5.24
CA TRP A 243 -27.59 1.71 -5.17
C TRP A 243 -26.94 2.36 -6.41
N ASN A 244 -26.67 1.57 -7.45
CA ASN A 244 -25.97 1.97 -8.67
C ASN A 244 -24.57 2.62 -8.44
N VAL A 245 -23.84 2.14 -7.45
CA VAL A 245 -22.51 2.64 -7.06
C VAL A 245 -21.41 2.07 -7.98
N LEU A 246 -20.33 2.83 -8.15
CA LEU A 246 -19.07 2.43 -8.79
C LEU A 246 -18.13 1.78 -7.77
N CYS A 247 -17.63 0.58 -8.04
CA CYS A 247 -16.53 0.00 -7.27
C CYS A 247 -15.18 0.41 -7.86
N ILE A 248 -14.31 1.02 -7.06
CA ILE A 248 -12.88 1.08 -7.36
C ILE A 248 -12.22 -0.07 -6.61
N SER A 249 -11.60 -1.01 -7.34
CA SER A 249 -10.91 -2.16 -6.77
C SER A 249 -9.40 -1.97 -6.92
N ASP A 250 -8.72 -1.56 -5.84
CA ASP A 250 -7.26 -1.58 -5.76
C ASP A 250 -6.80 -3.02 -5.48
N GLU A 251 -6.24 -3.64 -6.50
CA GLU A 251 -5.81 -5.04 -6.50
C GLU A 251 -4.29 -5.15 -6.75
N VAL A 252 -3.48 -4.15 -6.37
CA VAL A 252 -2.02 -4.16 -6.65
C VAL A 252 -1.26 -5.34 -6.03
N TYR A 253 -1.86 -6.01 -5.03
CA TYR A 253 -1.30 -7.18 -4.36
C TYR A 253 -1.93 -8.51 -4.83
N GLU A 254 -2.71 -8.53 -5.92
CA GLU A 254 -3.44 -9.70 -6.45
C GLU A 254 -2.63 -11.01 -6.55
N TRP A 255 -1.32 -10.91 -6.79
CA TRP A 255 -0.40 -12.05 -6.92
C TRP A 255 0.25 -12.48 -5.60
N LEU A 256 0.14 -11.66 -4.57
CA LEU A 256 0.74 -11.88 -3.25
C LEU A 256 -0.32 -12.46 -2.30
N VAL A 257 -0.89 -13.61 -2.62
CA VAL A 257 -1.88 -14.30 -1.77
C VAL A 257 -1.32 -15.63 -1.28
N PHE A 258 -1.42 -15.86 0.02
CA PHE A 258 -0.91 -17.05 0.70
C PHE A 258 -1.98 -18.15 0.79
N LYS A 259 -1.55 -19.41 0.71
CA LYS A 259 -2.48 -20.54 0.75
C LYS A 259 -3.12 -20.69 2.15
N PRO A 260 -4.37 -21.16 2.26
CA PRO A 260 -5.24 -21.68 1.21
C PRO A 260 -6.07 -20.61 0.47
N ASN A 261 -5.83 -19.33 0.74
CA ASN A 261 -6.63 -18.23 0.21
C ASN A 261 -6.44 -18.03 -1.30
N LYS A 262 -7.33 -17.25 -1.91
CA LYS A 262 -7.31 -16.92 -3.34
C LYS A 262 -7.69 -15.47 -3.53
N HIS A 263 -7.01 -14.78 -4.44
CA HIS A 263 -7.48 -13.49 -4.93
C HIS A 263 -8.74 -13.67 -5.78
N ILE A 264 -9.76 -12.84 -5.53
CA ILE A 264 -11.03 -12.83 -6.28
C ILE A 264 -11.26 -11.37 -6.70
N ARG A 265 -11.39 -11.14 -8.01
CA ARG A 265 -11.52 -9.80 -8.58
C ARG A 265 -13.00 -9.44 -8.61
N ILE A 266 -13.43 -8.37 -7.94
CA ILE A 266 -14.87 -8.09 -7.80
C ILE A 266 -15.56 -7.86 -9.16
N ALA A 267 -14.80 -7.42 -10.18
CA ALA A 267 -15.24 -7.28 -11.56
C ALA A 267 -15.72 -8.59 -12.24
N THR A 268 -15.41 -9.78 -11.71
CA THR A 268 -15.92 -11.06 -12.24
C THR A 268 -17.27 -11.47 -11.67
N LEU A 269 -17.80 -10.76 -10.67
CA LEU A 269 -19.09 -11.09 -10.08
C LEU A 269 -20.26 -10.64 -10.97
N PRO A 270 -21.42 -11.34 -10.94
CA PRO A 270 -22.56 -11.00 -11.78
C PRO A 270 -23.06 -9.56 -11.58
N GLY A 271 -23.01 -8.77 -12.65
CA GLY A 271 -23.42 -7.35 -12.68
C GLY A 271 -22.39 -6.35 -12.14
N MET A 272 -21.11 -6.73 -12.06
CA MET A 272 -20.04 -5.87 -11.57
C MET A 272 -19.09 -5.31 -12.64
N TRP A 273 -18.95 -5.93 -13.82
CA TRP A 273 -18.04 -5.42 -14.87
C TRP A 273 -18.41 -3.99 -15.29
N GLU A 274 -19.69 -3.74 -15.56
CA GLU A 274 -20.24 -2.44 -15.96
C GLU A 274 -20.06 -1.32 -14.93
N ARG A 275 -19.62 -1.65 -13.70
CA ARG A 275 -19.51 -0.75 -12.55
C ARG A 275 -18.25 -0.97 -11.71
N THR A 276 -17.20 -1.56 -12.29
CA THR A 276 -15.91 -1.75 -11.59
C THR A 276 -14.76 -1.19 -12.41
N LEU A 277 -13.88 -0.46 -11.74
CA LEU A 277 -12.58 -0.02 -12.26
C LEU A 277 -11.49 -0.68 -11.40
N THR A 278 -10.70 -1.54 -12.02
CA THR A 278 -9.71 -2.37 -11.31
C THR A 278 -8.31 -1.85 -11.54
N ILE A 279 -7.51 -1.73 -10.48
CA ILE A 279 -6.21 -1.05 -10.48
C ILE A 279 -5.09 -2.04 -10.13
N GLY A 280 -4.03 -2.04 -10.93
CA GLY A 280 -2.83 -2.85 -10.72
C GLY A 280 -1.52 -2.06 -10.88
N SER A 281 -0.39 -2.67 -10.50
CA SER A 281 0.92 -2.02 -10.61
C SER A 281 2.09 -2.97 -10.84
N ALA A 282 2.84 -2.74 -11.93
CA ALA A 282 4.09 -3.45 -12.23
C ALA A 282 5.10 -3.35 -11.08
N GLY A 283 5.07 -2.25 -10.32
CA GLY A 283 5.94 -2.07 -9.16
C GLY A 283 5.65 -3.02 -7.99
N LYS A 284 4.48 -3.67 -7.96
CA LYS A 284 4.14 -4.74 -7.01
C LYS A 284 4.17 -6.10 -7.69
N THR A 285 3.61 -6.24 -8.89
CA THR A 285 3.64 -7.47 -9.72
C THR A 285 5.05 -8.00 -9.99
N PHE A 286 6.03 -7.11 -10.23
CA PHE A 286 7.41 -7.48 -10.56
C PHE A 286 8.45 -6.96 -9.53
N SER A 287 8.01 -6.56 -8.33
CA SER A 287 8.92 -6.03 -7.28
C SER A 287 9.72 -4.76 -7.67
N LEU A 288 9.27 -4.04 -8.69
CA LEU A 288 9.97 -2.90 -9.30
C LEU A 288 9.34 -1.55 -8.91
N THR A 289 9.22 -1.27 -7.61
CA THR A 289 8.47 -0.11 -7.08
C THR A 289 8.90 1.23 -7.68
N GLY A 290 10.21 1.41 -7.93
CA GLY A 290 10.79 2.60 -8.56
C GLY A 290 10.41 2.81 -10.03
N TRP A 291 9.89 1.80 -10.74
CA TRP A 291 9.43 1.97 -12.13
C TRP A 291 8.15 2.81 -12.24
N LYS A 292 7.41 3.00 -11.15
CA LYS A 292 6.22 3.87 -11.09
C LYS A 292 5.26 3.65 -12.27
N LEU A 293 4.97 2.39 -12.58
CA LEU A 293 4.05 1.97 -13.64
C LEU A 293 2.85 1.21 -13.06
N GLY A 294 1.66 1.49 -13.58
CA GLY A 294 0.41 0.80 -13.24
C GLY A 294 -0.61 0.94 -14.35
N TRP A 295 -1.85 0.55 -14.06
CA TRP A 295 -2.96 0.59 -15.00
C TRP A 295 -4.29 0.63 -14.26
N VAL A 296 -5.31 1.15 -14.96
CA VAL A 296 -6.72 0.85 -14.69
C VAL A 296 -7.24 -0.01 -15.84
N TYR A 297 -8.07 -1.00 -15.55
CA TYR A 297 -8.93 -1.66 -16.53
C TYR A 297 -10.39 -1.71 -16.10
N GLY A 298 -11.29 -1.72 -17.07
CA GLY A 298 -12.74 -1.70 -16.86
C GLY A 298 -13.49 -1.30 -18.13
N PRO A 299 -14.83 -1.13 -18.06
CA PRO A 299 -15.67 -0.92 -19.23
C PRO A 299 -15.41 0.46 -19.87
N ALA A 300 -15.40 0.50 -21.21
CA ALA A 300 -14.98 1.67 -21.98
C ALA A 300 -15.74 2.97 -21.64
N ASN A 301 -17.02 2.88 -21.26
CA ASN A 301 -17.85 4.02 -20.88
C ASN A 301 -17.49 4.65 -19.51
N LEU A 302 -16.68 3.97 -18.70
CA LEU A 302 -16.08 4.54 -17.49
C LEU A 302 -14.64 5.00 -17.76
N MET A 303 -13.88 4.21 -18.53
CA MET A 303 -12.47 4.50 -18.86
C MET A 303 -12.27 5.86 -19.55
N VAL A 304 -13.27 6.37 -20.28
CA VAL A 304 -13.22 7.70 -20.90
C VAL A 304 -12.97 8.83 -19.87
N ASN A 305 -13.50 8.73 -18.65
CA ASN A 305 -13.28 9.74 -17.62
C ASN A 305 -11.82 9.75 -17.14
N ILE A 306 -11.25 8.56 -16.91
CA ILE A 306 -9.83 8.37 -16.56
C ILE A 306 -8.94 8.94 -17.68
N GLN A 307 -9.29 8.69 -18.94
CA GLN A 307 -8.58 9.23 -20.10
C GLN A 307 -8.58 10.78 -20.11
N MET A 308 -9.70 11.43 -19.76
CA MET A 308 -9.77 12.89 -19.69
C MET A 308 -8.90 13.50 -18.59
N ILE A 309 -8.75 12.83 -17.43
CA ILE A 309 -7.82 13.27 -16.38
C ILE A 309 -6.37 12.99 -16.77
N HIS A 310 -6.06 11.79 -17.27
CA HIS A 310 -4.71 11.38 -17.64
C HIS A 310 -4.10 12.27 -18.74
N GLN A 311 -4.84 12.54 -19.82
CA GLN A 311 -4.33 13.34 -20.95
C GLN A 311 -3.99 14.79 -20.55
N ASN A 312 -4.66 15.34 -19.54
CA ASN A 312 -4.50 16.71 -19.07
C ASN A 312 -3.58 16.85 -17.83
N SER A 313 -3.06 15.73 -17.30
CA SER A 313 -2.18 15.73 -16.13
C SER A 313 -0.76 15.24 -16.45
N VAL A 314 -0.63 14.14 -17.18
CA VAL A 314 0.68 13.53 -17.53
C VAL A 314 0.82 13.17 -19.01
N TYR A 315 -0.28 13.13 -19.76
CA TYR A 315 -0.39 12.81 -21.19
C TYR A 315 0.01 11.40 -21.61
N THR A 316 1.18 10.90 -21.19
CA THR A 316 1.63 9.52 -21.47
C THR A 316 2.66 9.03 -20.44
N GLY A 317 2.74 7.71 -20.27
CA GLY A 317 3.75 7.06 -19.41
C GLY A 317 5.13 6.90 -20.08
N VAL A 318 6.14 6.53 -19.28
CA VAL A 318 7.54 6.39 -19.74
C VAL A 318 7.71 5.19 -20.70
N THR A 319 7.86 5.47 -22.00
CA THR A 319 7.95 4.46 -23.09
C THR A 319 8.88 3.27 -22.81
N PRO A 320 10.18 3.43 -22.45
CA PRO A 320 11.08 2.29 -22.28
C PRO A 320 10.73 1.42 -21.06
N ILE A 321 10.13 1.99 -20.01
CA ILE A 321 9.64 1.25 -18.84
C ILE A 321 8.40 0.44 -19.21
N GLN A 322 7.49 1.02 -20.01
CA GLN A 322 6.31 0.32 -20.49
C GLN A 322 6.67 -0.87 -21.40
N GLU A 323 7.63 -0.70 -22.31
CA GLU A 323 8.13 -1.78 -23.18
C GLU A 323 8.81 -2.90 -22.36
N ALA A 324 9.66 -2.54 -21.39
CA ALA A 324 10.28 -3.52 -20.50
C ALA A 324 9.25 -4.30 -19.66
N ALA A 325 8.20 -3.65 -19.19
CA ALA A 325 7.08 -4.29 -18.49
C ALA A 325 6.25 -5.19 -19.43
N ALA A 326 6.05 -4.81 -20.69
CA ALA A 326 5.38 -5.63 -21.69
C ALA A 326 6.15 -6.93 -21.95
N ILE A 327 7.48 -6.84 -22.12
CA ILE A 327 8.37 -8.01 -22.23
C ILE A 327 8.31 -8.87 -20.96
N GLY A 328 8.21 -8.26 -19.77
CA GLY A 328 7.99 -8.98 -18.51
C GLY A 328 6.69 -9.79 -18.50
N PHE A 329 5.57 -9.19 -18.90
CA PHE A 329 4.28 -9.89 -19.02
C PHE A 329 4.30 -10.98 -20.09
N GLU A 330 4.92 -10.73 -21.25
CA GLU A 330 5.11 -11.73 -22.31
C GLU A 330 6.01 -12.90 -21.88
N THR A 331 6.90 -12.69 -20.90
CA THR A 331 7.73 -13.74 -20.30
C THR A 331 6.94 -14.60 -19.31
N GLU A 332 5.99 -14.02 -18.58
CA GLU A 332 5.16 -14.73 -17.60
C GLU A 332 3.96 -15.45 -18.24
N LEU A 333 3.32 -14.86 -19.25
CA LEU A 333 2.10 -15.38 -19.88
C LEU A 333 2.19 -16.85 -20.36
N PRO A 334 3.28 -17.32 -21.00
CA PRO A 334 3.40 -18.72 -21.43
C PRO A 334 3.57 -19.73 -20.29
N ARG A 335 3.91 -19.27 -19.09
CA ARG A 335 4.14 -20.09 -17.88
C ARG A 335 3.15 -19.80 -16.75
N LEU A 336 2.06 -19.08 -17.04
CA LEU A 336 1.07 -18.70 -16.03
C LEU A 336 0.51 -19.94 -15.31
N GLY A 337 0.72 -20.01 -13.99
CA GLY A 337 0.30 -21.14 -13.16
C GLY A 337 1.37 -22.23 -12.94
N THR A 338 2.55 -22.16 -13.57
CA THR A 338 3.68 -23.05 -13.24
C THR A 338 4.52 -22.51 -12.09
N ASP A 339 5.39 -23.34 -11.52
CA ASP A 339 6.21 -22.98 -10.37
C ASP A 339 7.33 -21.97 -10.70
N GLU A 340 7.73 -21.87 -11.97
CA GLU A 340 8.70 -20.90 -12.51
C GLU A 340 8.10 -19.52 -12.77
N CYS A 341 6.76 -19.38 -12.71
CA CYS A 341 6.09 -18.10 -12.87
C CYS A 341 6.36 -17.20 -11.65
N TYR A 342 6.74 -15.94 -11.85
CA TYR A 342 7.00 -15.04 -10.72
C TYR A 342 5.74 -14.80 -9.88
N PHE A 343 4.58 -14.79 -10.52
CA PHE A 343 3.28 -14.65 -9.86
C PHE A 343 2.90 -15.85 -8.96
N ILE A 344 3.61 -16.98 -9.09
CA ILE A 344 3.40 -18.22 -8.32
C ILE A 344 4.56 -18.50 -7.35
N SER A 345 5.78 -18.09 -7.68
CA SER A 345 6.98 -18.27 -6.84
C SER A 345 7.13 -17.16 -5.79
N MET A 346 6.85 -15.90 -6.12
CA MET A 346 6.94 -14.77 -5.18
C MET A 346 6.10 -14.94 -3.90
N PRO A 347 4.79 -15.30 -3.95
CA PRO A 347 4.03 -15.55 -2.72
C PRO A 347 4.59 -16.70 -1.88
N LYS A 348 5.17 -17.75 -2.49
CA LYS A 348 5.82 -18.86 -1.76
C LYS A 348 7.12 -18.46 -1.06
N GLU A 349 7.83 -17.46 -1.59
CA GLU A 349 9.00 -16.89 -0.92
C GLU A 349 8.56 -16.00 0.25
N LEU A 350 7.63 -15.08 0.00
CA LEU A 350 7.08 -14.18 1.01
C LEU A 350 6.39 -14.92 2.16
N GLU A 351 5.73 -16.05 1.91
CA GLU A 351 5.08 -16.87 2.95
C GLU A 351 6.07 -17.28 4.06
N LYS A 352 7.29 -17.67 3.69
CA LYS A 352 8.36 -18.01 4.66
C LYS A 352 8.83 -16.80 5.46
N LYS A 353 8.87 -15.62 4.82
CA LYS A 353 9.23 -14.35 5.48
C LYS A 353 8.11 -13.90 6.42
N ARG A 354 6.84 -14.07 6.04
CA ARG A 354 5.65 -13.85 6.88
C ARG A 354 5.74 -14.71 8.14
N ASP A 355 5.92 -16.02 7.99
CA ASP A 355 5.89 -16.95 9.12
C ASP A 355 7.02 -16.68 10.12
N TYR A 356 8.22 -16.36 9.63
CA TYR A 356 9.33 -15.93 10.48
C TYR A 356 9.03 -14.58 11.19
N THR A 357 8.40 -13.64 10.49
CA THR A 357 8.06 -12.31 11.04
C THR A 357 6.99 -12.41 12.11
N VAL A 358 5.92 -13.17 11.85
CA VAL A 358 4.89 -13.51 12.84
C VAL A 358 5.53 -14.17 14.07
N LYS A 359 6.46 -15.12 13.87
CA LYS A 359 7.16 -15.76 14.99
C LYS A 359 7.95 -14.75 15.84
N PHE A 360 8.83 -13.93 15.24
CA PHE A 360 9.68 -13.05 16.06
C PHE A 360 8.86 -11.96 16.78
N LEU A 361 7.79 -11.45 16.17
CA LEU A 361 6.89 -10.49 16.82
C LEU A 361 6.19 -11.11 18.04
N SER A 362 5.75 -12.38 17.93
CA SER A 362 5.23 -13.15 19.07
C SER A 362 6.29 -13.45 20.14
N ASP A 363 7.51 -13.82 19.74
CA ASP A 363 8.63 -14.09 20.68
C ASP A 363 9.00 -12.84 21.53
N VAL A 364 8.80 -11.64 20.98
CA VAL A 364 9.04 -10.34 21.64
C VAL A 364 7.84 -9.89 22.50
N GLY A 365 6.69 -10.56 22.41
CA GLY A 365 5.49 -10.28 23.20
C GLY A 365 4.46 -9.36 22.55
N MET A 366 4.57 -9.09 21.24
CA MET A 366 3.48 -8.48 20.47
C MET A 366 2.46 -9.54 20.04
N VAL A 367 1.26 -9.10 19.66
CA VAL A 367 0.23 -9.95 19.04
C VAL A 367 0.13 -9.61 17.54
N PRO A 368 0.92 -10.25 16.66
CA PRO A 368 0.82 -10.06 15.22
C PRO A 368 -0.48 -10.62 14.66
N ILE A 369 -1.05 -9.88 13.71
CA ILE A 369 -2.15 -10.31 12.84
C ILE A 369 -1.52 -11.02 11.64
N VAL A 370 -1.85 -12.30 11.45
CA VAL A 370 -1.31 -13.12 10.36
C VAL A 370 -2.00 -12.72 9.04
N PRO A 371 -1.27 -12.19 8.04
CA PRO A 371 -1.87 -11.75 6.80
C PRO A 371 -2.14 -12.92 5.85
N GLU A 372 -3.25 -12.82 5.13
CA GLU A 372 -3.66 -13.75 4.07
C GLU A 372 -3.04 -13.39 2.71
N GLY A 373 -2.54 -12.15 2.57
CA GLY A 373 -1.81 -11.67 1.41
C GLY A 373 -1.04 -10.36 1.65
N GLY A 374 -0.40 -9.85 0.60
CA GLY A 374 0.53 -8.72 0.65
C GLY A 374 1.89 -9.09 1.25
N TYR A 375 2.59 -8.10 1.82
CA TYR A 375 3.85 -8.25 2.55
C TYR A 375 3.87 -7.44 3.86
N PHE A 376 2.72 -6.92 4.28
CA PHE A 376 2.56 -6.12 5.49
C PHE A 376 2.05 -6.98 6.64
N ILE A 377 2.54 -6.71 7.86
CA ILE A 377 2.07 -7.34 9.11
C ILE A 377 1.81 -6.22 10.11
N ILE A 378 0.59 -6.17 10.64
CA ILE A 378 0.25 -5.33 11.79
C ILE A 378 0.41 -6.17 13.05
N ALA A 379 0.93 -5.59 14.12
CA ALA A 379 0.96 -6.23 15.43
C ALA A 379 0.48 -5.29 16.54
N ASP A 380 -0.36 -5.80 17.43
CA ASP A 380 -0.71 -5.10 18.66
C ASP A 380 0.47 -5.21 19.65
N TRP A 381 1.04 -4.07 20.01
CA TRP A 381 2.15 -3.93 20.95
C TRP A 381 1.68 -3.50 22.35
N SER A 382 0.37 -3.32 22.58
CA SER A 382 -0.19 -2.90 23.86
C SER A 382 0.11 -3.81 25.07
N PRO A 383 0.46 -5.11 24.93
CA PRO A 383 0.97 -5.92 26.05
C PRO A 383 2.34 -5.49 26.59
N LEU A 384 3.07 -4.63 25.88
CA LEU A 384 4.43 -4.20 26.22
C LEU A 384 4.42 -2.94 27.10
N ASP A 385 5.33 -2.87 28.08
CA ASP A 385 5.44 -1.69 28.95
C ASP A 385 5.88 -0.45 28.16
N SER A 386 5.37 0.71 28.56
CA SER A 386 5.78 2.05 28.12
C SER A 386 7.28 2.25 27.85
N ALA A 387 8.16 1.65 28.66
CA ALA A 387 9.62 1.71 28.45
C ALA A 387 10.10 0.80 27.30
N GLN A 388 9.47 -0.37 27.11
CA GLN A 388 9.66 -1.21 25.93
C GLN A 388 9.08 -0.51 24.70
N VAL A 389 7.87 0.06 24.78
CA VAL A 389 7.20 0.82 23.71
C VAL A 389 8.03 2.03 23.26
N ALA A 390 8.71 2.74 24.17
CA ALA A 390 9.61 3.83 23.78
C ALA A 390 10.90 3.35 23.11
N TYR A 391 11.48 2.25 23.60
CA TYR A 391 12.67 1.64 22.98
C TYR A 391 12.36 1.04 21.61
N LEU A 392 11.18 0.41 21.50
CA LEU A 392 10.60 -0.07 20.28
C LEU A 392 10.22 1.09 19.38
N SER A 393 9.65 2.22 19.83
CA SER A 393 9.33 3.35 18.94
C SER A 393 10.54 3.81 18.12
N VAL A 394 11.74 3.84 18.71
CA VAL A 394 13.00 4.15 18.02
C VAL A 394 13.43 3.08 16.98
N ALA A 395 12.75 1.93 16.93
CA ALA A 395 12.95 0.77 16.05
C ALA A 395 11.64 0.13 15.51
N VAL A 396 10.48 0.82 15.60
CA VAL A 396 9.08 0.36 15.34
C VAL A 396 8.20 1.51 14.83
N ILE A 397 8.68 2.76 14.93
CA ILE A 397 8.49 3.76 13.85
C ILE A 397 9.08 3.20 12.52
N MET A 398 9.80 2.07 12.59
CA MET A 398 10.05 1.13 11.50
C MET A 398 9.57 -0.31 11.88
N THR A 399 8.42 -0.85 11.38
CA THR A 399 8.04 -2.31 11.41
C THR A 399 7.72 -3.12 10.10
N VAL A 400 8.33 -2.90 8.91
CA VAL A 400 8.35 -3.73 7.65
C VAL A 400 9.44 -3.29 6.61
N ASN A 401 10.49 -3.94 6.05
CA ASN A 401 11.52 -5.01 6.30
C ASN A 401 11.18 -6.43 6.79
N ASN A 402 12.00 -7.49 6.63
CA ASN A 402 13.45 -7.75 6.30
C ASN A 402 14.42 -7.79 7.53
N SER A 403 15.58 -8.48 7.50
CA SER A 403 16.39 -8.96 6.36
C SER A 403 17.02 -10.35 6.53
N ASN A 404 17.80 -10.75 5.52
CA ASN A 404 18.36 -12.09 5.30
C ASN A 404 18.97 -12.78 6.53
N PHE A 405 18.73 -14.09 6.64
CA PHE A 405 19.36 -14.97 7.61
C PHE A 405 20.86 -15.09 7.36
N ASP A 406 21.66 -14.63 8.32
CA ASP A 406 22.62 -15.53 8.96
C ASP A 406 22.86 -15.06 10.41
N LYS A 407 23.07 -15.99 11.35
CA LYS A 407 23.19 -15.74 12.81
C LYS A 407 21.94 -15.21 13.55
N SER A 408 20.82 -15.93 13.46
CA SER A 408 19.60 -15.66 14.27
C SER A 408 19.84 -15.69 15.79
N ASP A 409 20.68 -16.61 16.26
CA ASP A 409 20.59 -17.12 17.63
C ASP A 409 21.30 -16.22 18.66
N GLU A 410 22.37 -15.51 18.25
CA GLU A 410 23.13 -14.61 19.14
C GLU A 410 22.35 -13.32 19.46
N LEU A 411 21.62 -12.76 18.48
CA LEU A 411 20.90 -11.49 18.64
C LEU A 411 19.60 -11.66 19.44
N GLN A 412 18.87 -12.77 19.23
CA GLN A 412 17.68 -13.08 20.02
C GLN A 412 18.03 -13.28 21.50
N ALA A 413 19.21 -13.87 21.79
CA ALA A 413 19.74 -13.98 23.14
C ALA A 413 20.09 -12.62 23.77
N GLU A 414 20.84 -11.73 23.10
CA GLU A 414 21.18 -10.40 23.66
C GLU A 414 19.93 -9.55 23.96
N ILE A 415 18.90 -9.59 23.11
CA ILE A 415 17.65 -8.84 23.30
C ILE A 415 16.86 -9.38 24.50
N LEU A 416 16.64 -10.70 24.57
CA LEU A 416 15.93 -11.33 25.69
C LEU A 416 16.68 -11.16 27.02
N ASP A 417 18.01 -11.26 27.02
CA ASP A 417 18.81 -11.10 28.23
C ASP A 417 18.80 -9.64 28.75
N ASP A 418 18.73 -8.61 27.90
CA ASP A 418 18.65 -7.21 28.39
C ASP A 418 17.22 -6.74 28.75
N ILE A 419 16.19 -7.43 28.26
CA ILE A 419 14.81 -7.31 28.75
C ILE A 419 14.66 -7.94 30.14
N ASN A 420 15.17 -9.15 30.35
CA ASN A 420 14.94 -9.93 31.58
C ASN A 420 15.80 -9.56 32.79
N LYS A 421 16.82 -8.69 32.65
CA LYS A 421 17.67 -8.26 33.78
C LYS A 421 16.88 -7.46 34.83
N PRO A 422 16.89 -7.83 36.12
CA PRO A 422 16.18 -7.10 37.18
C PRO A 422 16.82 -5.72 37.43
N ARG A 423 16.14 -4.66 36.96
CA ARG A 423 16.69 -3.29 36.98
C ARG A 423 16.58 -2.67 38.37
N SER A 424 17.73 -2.33 38.96
CA SER A 424 17.83 -1.85 40.35
C SER A 424 17.00 -0.58 40.65
N ASN A 425 16.60 -0.41 41.93
CA ASN A 425 15.64 0.59 42.45
C ASN A 425 15.94 2.10 42.17
N LYS A 426 17.02 2.47 41.46
CA LYS A 426 17.44 3.86 41.22
C LYS A 426 16.79 4.51 39.99
N ARG A 427 15.44 4.56 39.90
CA ARG A 427 14.74 5.49 38.98
C ARG A 427 13.29 5.89 39.35
N LYS A 428 12.88 5.81 40.63
CA LYS A 428 11.61 6.42 41.10
C LYS A 428 11.73 7.94 41.27
N LYS A 429 11.50 8.72 40.20
CA LYS A 429 11.11 10.16 40.23
C LYS A 429 10.72 10.62 38.81
N HIS A 430 9.72 11.50 38.72
CA HIS A 430 9.08 12.01 37.49
C HIS A 430 8.14 11.05 36.74
N VAL A 431 7.07 10.63 37.42
CA VAL A 431 5.76 10.41 36.76
C VAL A 431 4.70 11.17 37.56
N LYS A 432 4.24 12.30 37.04
CA LYS A 432 2.99 12.99 37.38
C LYS A 432 2.51 13.76 36.15
N THR A 433 1.19 13.81 35.97
CA THR A 433 0.50 14.68 34.99
C THR A 433 0.73 14.37 33.51
N ILE A 434 0.19 13.24 33.05
CA ILE A 434 -0.61 13.21 31.80
C ILE A 434 -1.91 12.46 32.12
N LYS A 435 -3.03 13.18 32.15
CA LYS A 435 -4.41 12.66 32.22
C LYS A 435 -5.36 13.80 31.83
N SER A 436 -5.48 13.98 30.52
CA SER A 436 -6.41 14.89 29.83
C SER A 436 -6.42 14.46 28.37
#